data_AF-G4ZZ07-F1
#
_entry.id   AF-G4ZZ07-F1
#
_cell.length_a   1.000
_cell.length_b   1.000
_cell.length_c   1.000
_cell.angle_alpha   90.00
_cell.angle_beta   90.00
_cell.angle_gamma   90.00
#
_symmetry.space_group_name_H-M   'P 1'
#
loop_
_entity.id
_entity.type
_entity.pdbx_description
1 polymer ?
#
loop_
_entity_poly.entity_id
_entity_poly.type
_entity_poly.pdbx_seq_one_letter_code
_entity_poly.pdbx_strand_id
1 'polypeptide(L)'
;MDVEWNENQLYHEVASHLEGEAKRWFSIVMESVQPEEESINTLAAMLRAKYMTQRSGPEVVDLLNARRQMRGERLVDYAQALREIAERGEIGDDWQVSAFLKGMSSTEGATHVRGHRPKTLDEALSVAIPQVGDYG
;
A
#
# COMPACT_ATOMS: atom_id res chain seq x y z
N MET A 1 -28.03 7.66 -2.10
CA MET A 1 -28.07 6.52 -3.05
C MET A 1 -26.63 6.10 -3.22
N ASP A 2 -26.22 5.04 -2.53
CA ASP A 2 -24.90 4.43 -2.76
C ASP A 2 -24.99 3.63 -4.05
N VAL A 3 -24.14 3.96 -5.02
CA VAL A 3 -23.95 3.14 -6.21
C VAL A 3 -22.89 2.11 -5.83
N GLU A 4 -23.28 0.84 -5.71
CA GLU A 4 -22.32 -0.25 -5.67
C GLU A 4 -21.78 -0.45 -7.09
N TRP A 5 -20.56 0.04 -7.33
CA TRP A 5 -19.85 -0.15 -8.59
C TRP A 5 -19.22 -1.54 -8.63
N ASN A 6 -19.39 -2.28 -9.73
CA ASN A 6 -18.61 -3.49 -9.97
C ASN A 6 -17.21 -3.17 -10.51
N GLU A 7 -16.26 -4.10 -10.41
CA GLU A 7 -14.86 -3.88 -10.82
C GLU A 7 -14.70 -3.48 -12.29
N ASN A 8 -15.50 -4.03 -13.21
CA ASN A 8 -15.46 -3.69 -14.64
C ASN A 8 -16.03 -2.29 -14.91
N GLN A 9 -17.08 -1.89 -14.19
CA GLN A 9 -17.62 -0.53 -14.28
C GLN A 9 -16.61 0.48 -13.76
N LEU A 10 -15.97 0.18 -12.63
CA LEU A 10 -14.92 1.03 -12.07
C LEU A 10 -13.73 1.15 -13.02
N TYR A 11 -13.35 0.04 -13.66
CA TYR A 11 -12.29 -0.01 -14.65
C TYR A 11 -12.54 0.92 -15.84
N HIS A 12 -13.73 0.85 -16.45
CA HIS A 12 -14.09 1.72 -17.57
C HIS A 12 -14.27 3.18 -17.16
N GLU A 13 -14.80 3.43 -15.97
CA GLU A 13 -14.95 4.79 -15.44
C GLU A 13 -13.57 5.44 -15.26
N VAL A 14 -12.65 4.78 -14.54
CA VAL A 14 -11.28 5.28 -14.32
C VAL A 14 -10.53 5.45 -15.64
N ALA A 15 -10.69 4.50 -16.57
CA ALA A 15 -10.12 4.62 -17.92
C ALA A 15 -10.64 5.85 -18.67
N SER A 16 -11.92 6.21 -18.50
CA SER A 16 -12.51 7.38 -19.16
C SER A 16 -11.96 8.72 -18.66
N HIS A 17 -11.48 8.76 -17.41
CA HIS A 17 -10.83 9.92 -16.79
C HIS A 17 -9.34 10.05 -17.15
N LEU A 18 -8.76 9.08 -17.87
CA LEU A 18 -7.40 9.24 -18.39
C LEU A 18 -7.38 10.28 -19.52
N GLU A 19 -6.45 11.22 -19.43
CA GLU A 19 -6.27 12.29 -20.40
C GLU A 19 -4.86 12.30 -21.00
N GLY A 20 -4.71 13.01 -22.13
CA GLY A 20 -3.40 13.30 -22.73
C GLY A 20 -2.59 12.06 -23.13
N GLU A 21 -1.37 11.95 -22.62
CA GLU A 21 -0.46 10.82 -22.89
C GLU A 21 -0.92 9.52 -22.23
N ALA A 22 -1.49 9.60 -21.02
CA ALA A 22 -1.99 8.43 -20.30
C ALA A 22 -3.13 7.75 -21.07
N LYS A 23 -4.07 8.52 -21.63
CA LYS A 23 -5.14 8.01 -22.49
C LYS A 23 -4.61 7.28 -23.72
N ARG A 24 -3.67 7.92 -24.44
CA ARG A 24 -3.07 7.36 -25.67
C ARG A 24 -2.34 6.06 -25.39
N TRP A 25 -1.59 6.02 -24.30
CA TRP A 25 -0.91 4.79 -23.87
C TRP A 25 -1.90 3.70 -23.47
N PHE A 26 -2.92 4.04 -22.67
CA PHE A 26 -3.92 3.07 -22.22
C PHE A 26 -4.63 2.43 -23.42
N SER A 27 -5.05 3.21 -24.43
CA SER A 27 -5.65 2.67 -25.65
C SER A 27 -4.76 1.66 -26.38
N ILE A 28 -3.43 1.84 -26.38
CA ILE A 28 -2.48 0.91 -27.02
C ILE A 28 -2.34 -0.38 -26.21
N VAL A 29 -2.21 -0.27 -24.88
CA VAL A 29 -2.02 -1.45 -24.03
C VAL A 29 -3.30 -2.28 -23.91
N MET A 30 -4.46 -1.62 -23.93
CA MET A 30 -5.76 -2.29 -23.88
C MET A 30 -6.01 -3.27 -25.02
N GLU A 31 -5.48 -3.01 -26.22
CA GLU A 31 -5.58 -3.96 -27.34
C GLU A 31 -4.92 -5.31 -27.05
N SER A 32 -4.05 -5.38 -26.03
CA SER A 32 -3.36 -6.59 -25.61
C SER A 32 -3.94 -7.28 -24.38
N VAL A 33 -4.87 -6.65 -23.66
CA VAL A 33 -5.51 -7.19 -22.45
C VAL A 33 -6.73 -8.02 -22.87
N GLN A 34 -6.86 -9.25 -22.36
CA GLN A 34 -8.05 -10.05 -22.64
C GLN A 34 -9.26 -9.51 -21.84
N PRO A 35 -10.49 -9.60 -22.37
CA PRO A 35 -11.69 -9.13 -21.66
C PRO A 35 -11.86 -9.72 -20.26
N GLU A 36 -11.38 -10.94 -20.03
CA GLU A 36 -11.42 -11.63 -18.75
C GLU A 36 -10.42 -11.08 -17.72
N GLU A 37 -9.43 -10.32 -18.18
CA GLU A 37 -8.38 -9.68 -17.37
C GLU A 37 -8.67 -8.18 -17.14
N GLU A 38 -9.75 -7.63 -17.70
CA GLU A 38 -10.16 -6.24 -17.53
C GLU A 38 -10.70 -5.98 -16.12
N SER A 39 -9.79 -5.70 -15.18
CA SER A 39 -10.12 -5.33 -13.80
C SER A 39 -9.40 -4.06 -13.37
N ILE A 40 -9.93 -3.39 -12.34
CA ILE A 40 -9.26 -2.24 -11.72
C ILE A 40 -7.86 -2.60 -11.21
N ASN A 41 -7.64 -3.83 -10.76
CA ASN A 41 -6.34 -4.32 -10.31
C ASN A 41 -5.34 -4.41 -11.46
N THR A 42 -5.79 -4.89 -12.63
CA THR A 42 -4.98 -4.92 -13.85
C THR A 42 -4.60 -3.51 -14.30
N LEU A 43 -5.56 -2.57 -14.31
CA LEU A 43 -5.29 -1.17 -14.62
C LEU A 43 -4.25 -0.55 -13.68
N ALA A 44 -4.43 -0.75 -12.37
CA ALA A 44 -3.50 -0.26 -11.37
C ALA A 44 -2.10 -0.86 -11.55
N ALA A 45 -1.99 -2.16 -11.83
CA ALA A 45 -0.72 -2.83 -12.09
C ALA A 45 -0.01 -2.24 -13.33
N MET A 46 -0.73 -2.03 -14.44
CA MET A 46 -0.16 -1.43 -15.65
C MET A 46 0.30 0.01 -15.43
N LEU A 47 -0.50 0.82 -14.72
CA LEU A 47 -0.14 2.20 -14.40
C LEU A 47 1.10 2.26 -13.50
N ARG A 48 1.19 1.37 -12.50
CA ARG A 48 2.39 1.24 -11.67
C ARG A 48 3.60 0.81 -12.49
N ALA A 49 3.46 -0.19 -13.35
CA ALA A 49 4.56 -0.66 -14.20
C ALA A 49 5.09 0.45 -15.13
N LYS A 50 4.21 1.30 -15.66
CA LYS A 50 4.62 2.37 -16.57
C LYS A 50 5.15 3.62 -15.86
N TYR A 51 4.47 4.08 -14.81
CA TYR A 51 4.70 5.41 -14.25
C TYR A 51 5.36 5.37 -12.87
N MET A 52 5.40 4.22 -12.20
CA MET A 52 6.07 4.07 -10.91
C MET A 52 7.47 3.51 -11.11
N THR A 53 8.47 4.25 -10.64
CA THR A 53 9.85 3.75 -10.62
C THR A 53 9.95 2.62 -9.60
N GLN A 54 10.16 1.40 -10.10
CA GLN A 54 10.43 0.24 -9.27
C GLN A 54 11.81 0.38 -8.61
N ARG A 55 11.84 0.10 -7.31
CA ARG A 55 13.04 0.05 -6.46
C ARG A 55 13.44 -1.39 -6.25
N SER A 56 14.73 -1.59 -6.00
CA SER A 56 15.21 -2.92 -5.60
C SER A 56 14.69 -3.30 -4.21
N GLY A 57 14.47 -4.60 -3.95
CA GLY A 57 14.08 -5.09 -2.64
C GLY A 57 14.95 -4.55 -1.49
N PRO A 58 16.30 -4.57 -1.59
CA PRO A 58 17.17 -3.99 -0.57
C PRO A 58 16.94 -2.50 -0.33
N GLU A 59 16.76 -1.69 -1.38
CA GLU A 59 16.48 -0.26 -1.24
C GLU A 59 15.17 -0.01 -0.50
N VAL A 60 14.12 -0.80 -0.80
CA VAL A 60 12.84 -0.73 -0.11
C VAL A 60 12.97 -1.10 1.37
N VAL A 61 13.72 -2.17 1.67
CA VAL A 61 13.97 -2.62 3.05
C VAL A 61 14.74 -1.55 3.83
N ASP A 62 15.73 -0.90 3.23
CA ASP A 62 16.48 0.18 3.88
C ASP A 62 15.59 1.37 4.20
N LEU A 63 14.72 1.77 3.27
CA LEU A 63 13.75 2.84 3.47
C LEU A 63 12.72 2.52 4.55
N LEU A 64 12.18 1.29 4.55
CA LEU A 64 11.28 0.81 5.59
C LEU A 64 11.96 0.87 6.97
N ASN A 65 13.19 0.37 7.07
CA ASN A 65 13.94 0.36 8.33
C ASN A 65 14.35 1.77 8.78
N ALA A 66 14.49 2.74 7.86
CA ALA A 66 14.76 4.14 8.20
C ALA A 66 13.50 4.89 8.67
N ARG A 67 12.31 4.45 8.24
CA ARG A 67 11.05 5.16 8.52
C ARG A 67 10.57 4.90 9.96
N ARG A 68 10.62 5.94 10.79
CA ARG A 68 10.13 5.97 12.19
C ARG A 68 8.85 6.78 12.30
N GLN A 69 7.93 6.39 13.19
CA GLN A 69 6.74 7.18 13.50
C GLN A 69 7.14 8.59 13.93
N MET A 70 6.61 9.62 13.26
CA MET A 70 6.91 11.01 13.57
C MET A 70 6.12 11.47 14.81
N ARG A 71 6.62 12.50 15.49
CA ARG A 71 5.92 13.05 16.66
C ARG A 71 4.54 13.58 16.24
N GLY A 72 3.48 13.04 16.84
CA GLY A 72 2.09 13.41 16.55
C GLY A 72 1.52 12.78 15.27
N GLU A 73 2.25 11.85 14.64
CA GLU A 73 1.73 11.06 13.53
C GLU A 73 0.86 9.92 14.06
N ARG A 74 -0.32 9.72 13.47
CA ARG A 74 -1.19 8.61 13.85
C ARG A 74 -0.62 7.30 13.32
N LEU A 75 -0.87 6.20 14.02
CA LEU A 75 -0.41 4.87 13.62
C LEU A 75 -0.95 4.48 12.23
N VAL A 76 -2.18 4.88 11.90
CA VAL A 76 -2.77 4.66 10.57
C VAL A 76 -2.00 5.39 9.46
N ASP A 77 -1.58 6.64 9.72
CA ASP A 77 -0.82 7.45 8.77
C ASP A 77 0.62 6.92 8.63
N TYR A 78 1.22 6.52 9.75
CA TYR A 78 2.53 5.88 9.76
C TYR A 78 2.52 4.57 8.97
N ALA A 79 1.54 3.70 9.21
CA ALA A 79 1.37 2.46 8.47
C ALA A 79 1.14 2.72 6.98
N GLN A 80 0.35 3.73 6.62
CA GLN A 80 0.17 4.11 5.22
C GLN A 80 1.49 4.52 4.56
N ALA A 81 2.32 5.30 5.25
CA ALA A 81 3.65 5.66 4.75
C ALA A 81 4.55 4.43 4.54
N LEU A 82 4.44 3.40 5.38
CA LEU A 82 5.15 2.12 5.18
C LEU A 82 4.61 1.35 3.96
N ARG A 83 3.30 1.36 3.72
CA ARG A 83 2.70 0.77 2.50
C ARG A 83 3.23 1.45 1.24
N GLU A 84 3.27 2.76 1.21
CA GLU A 84 3.78 3.52 0.05
C GLU A 84 5.26 3.25 -0.27
N ILE A 85 6.07 2.93 0.74
CA ILE A 85 7.46 2.50 0.56
C ILE A 85 7.48 1.09 -0.03
N ALA A 86 6.71 0.17 0.54
CA ALA A 86 6.64 -1.22 0.11
C ALA A 86 6.09 -1.39 -1.31
N GLU A 87 5.09 -0.60 -1.70
CA GLU A 87 4.49 -0.63 -3.05
C GLU A 87 5.48 -0.35 -4.19
N ARG A 88 6.65 0.23 -3.88
CA ARG A 88 7.69 0.55 -4.86
C ARG A 88 8.62 -0.62 -5.14
N GLY A 89 8.45 -1.78 -4.52
CA GLY A 89 9.25 -2.97 -4.85
C GLY A 89 8.62 -4.26 -4.36
N GLU A 90 9.20 -5.39 -4.79
CA GLU A 90 8.70 -6.71 -4.45
C GLU A 90 9.27 -7.16 -3.09
N ILE A 91 8.56 -6.83 -2.01
CA ILE A 91 8.88 -7.27 -0.65
C ILE A 91 7.66 -7.89 0.03
N GLY A 92 7.90 -8.83 0.96
CA GLY A 92 6.84 -9.47 1.74
C GLY A 92 6.32 -8.61 2.90
N ASP A 93 5.09 -8.88 3.33
CA ASP A 93 4.38 -8.19 4.42
C ASP A 93 5.17 -8.20 5.75
N ASP A 94 5.98 -9.24 5.96
CA ASP A 94 6.84 -9.42 7.13
C ASP A 94 7.84 -8.26 7.30
N TRP A 95 8.30 -7.65 6.21
CA TRP A 95 9.16 -6.47 6.26
C TRP A 95 8.41 -5.23 6.74
N GLN A 96 7.16 -5.04 6.32
CA GLN A 96 6.32 -3.92 6.75
C GLN A 96 5.96 -4.04 8.23
N VAL A 97 5.58 -5.23 8.69
CA VAL A 97 5.32 -5.50 10.12
C VAL A 97 6.57 -5.26 10.95
N SER A 98 7.72 -5.77 10.51
CA SER A 98 9.01 -5.56 11.18
C SER A 98 9.37 -4.08 11.29
N ALA A 99 9.19 -3.32 10.21
CA ALA A 99 9.44 -1.89 10.17
C ALA A 99 8.51 -1.12 11.10
N PHE A 100 7.21 -1.44 11.07
CA PHE A 100 6.21 -0.85 11.95
C PHE A 100 6.58 -1.04 13.42
N LEU A 101 6.82 -2.28 13.85
CA LEU A 101 7.18 -2.59 15.24
C LEU A 101 8.51 -1.98 15.70
N LYS A 102 9.48 -1.81 14.77
CA LYS A 102 10.76 -1.17 15.09
C LYS A 102 10.67 0.35 15.14
N GLY A 103 9.73 0.94 14.42
CA GLY A 103 9.63 2.38 14.28
C GLY A 103 8.46 3.05 15.00
N MET A 104 7.56 2.28 15.62
CA MET A 104 6.59 2.78 16.59
C MET A 104 7.28 3.62 17.67
N SER A 105 6.66 4.74 18.04
CA SER A 105 7.15 5.63 19.09
C SER A 105 7.06 5.00 20.49
N SER A 106 6.09 4.11 20.70
CA SER A 106 5.86 3.40 21.96
C SER A 106 6.47 2.01 21.97
N THR A 107 7.57 1.88 22.71
CA THR A 107 8.30 0.61 22.88
C THR A 107 7.47 -0.46 23.59
N GLU A 108 6.64 -0.06 24.57
CA GLU A 108 5.74 -0.96 25.29
C GLU A 108 4.63 -1.47 24.36
N GLY A 109 4.01 -0.56 23.59
CA GLY A 109 3.05 -0.91 22.55
C GLY A 109 3.62 -1.88 21.52
N ALA A 110 4.81 -1.58 21.00
CA ALA A 110 5.49 -2.45 20.05
C ALA A 110 5.78 -3.85 20.63
N THR A 111 6.11 -3.95 21.91
CA THR A 111 6.33 -5.24 22.58
C THR A 111 5.02 -6.03 22.73
N HIS A 112 3.94 -5.35 23.08
CA HIS A 112 2.61 -5.96 23.16
C HIS A 112 2.12 -6.49 21.82
N VAL A 113 2.21 -5.66 20.76
CA VAL A 113 1.82 -6.06 19.41
C VAL A 113 2.69 -7.22 18.91
N ARG A 114 4.00 -7.20 19.20
CA ARG A 114 4.91 -8.33 18.86
C ARG A 114 4.47 -9.65 19.52
N GLY A 115 3.93 -9.60 20.74
CA GLY A 115 3.39 -10.78 21.42
C GLY A 115 2.24 -11.47 20.67
N HIS A 116 1.48 -10.71 19.90
CA HIS A 116 0.35 -11.21 19.10
C HIS A 116 0.77 -11.80 17.74
N ARG A 117 2.05 -11.67 17.38
CA ARG A 117 2.64 -12.20 16.13
C ARG A 117 1.81 -11.87 14.88
N PRO A 118 1.51 -10.57 14.64
CA PRO A 118 0.79 -10.17 13.43
C PRO A 118 1.59 -10.57 12.19
N LYS A 119 0.87 -11.00 11.15
CA LYS A 119 1.43 -11.36 9.85
C LYS A 119 1.33 -10.22 8.83
N THR A 120 0.38 -9.32 9.03
CA THR A 120 0.13 -8.18 8.15
C THR A 120 0.18 -6.87 8.93
N LEU A 121 0.38 -5.77 8.22
CA LEU A 121 0.36 -4.44 8.81
C LEU A 121 -1.01 -4.07 9.38
N ASP A 122 -2.09 -4.60 8.78
CA ASP A 122 -3.46 -4.40 9.26
C ASP A 122 -3.71 -5.14 10.57
N GLU A 123 -3.22 -6.38 10.70
CA GLU A 123 -3.25 -7.11 11.97
C GLU A 123 -2.47 -6.33 13.05
N ALA A 124 -1.28 -5.82 12.71
CA ALA A 124 -0.49 -5.02 13.64
C ALA A 124 -1.22 -3.75 14.10
N LEU A 125 -1.89 -3.03 13.19
CA LEU A 125 -2.69 -1.83 13.51
C LEU A 125 -3.88 -2.15 14.41
N SER A 126 -4.62 -3.22 14.10
CA SER A 126 -5.82 -3.61 14.86
C SER A 126 -5.50 -3.99 16.30
N VAL A 127 -4.29 -4.49 16.56
CA VAL A 127 -3.79 -4.75 17.92
C VAL A 127 -3.21 -3.49 18.57
N ALA A 128 -2.51 -2.64 17.82
CA ALA A 128 -1.84 -1.47 18.36
C ALA A 128 -2.82 -0.39 18.83
N ILE A 129 -3.79 -0.02 18.00
CA ILE A 129 -4.69 1.13 18.26
C ILE A 129 -5.45 0.98 19.58
N PRO A 130 -6.06 -0.18 19.92
CA PRO A 130 -6.75 -0.34 21.21
C PRO A 130 -5.81 -0.26 22.42
N GLN A 131 -4.55 -0.64 22.26
CA GLN A 131 -3.60 -0.76 23.38
C GLN A 131 -2.88 0.55 23.69
N VAL A 132 -2.51 1.31 22.67
CA VAL A 132 -1.70 2.53 22.82
C VAL A 132 -2.36 3.79 22.24
N GLY A 133 -3.58 3.66 21.73
CA GLY A 133 -4.30 4.73 21.08
C GLY A 133 -3.77 5.04 19.69
N ASP A 134 -4.35 6.06 19.06
CA ASP A 134 -4.05 6.44 17.68
C ASP A 134 -2.61 6.92 17.47
N TYR A 135 -1.91 7.36 18.52
CA TYR A 135 -0.62 8.04 18.41
C TYR A 135 0.57 7.23 18.95
N GLY A 136 0.32 6.04 19.52
CA GLY A 136 1.37 5.25 20.16
C GLY A 136 1.70 5.70 21.57
#